data_AF-A0A0Q6CCM9-F1
#
_entry.id   AF-A0A0Q6CCM9-F1
#
_cell.length_a   1.000
_cell.length_b   1.000
_cell.length_c   1.000
_cell.angle_alpha   90.00
_cell.angle_beta   90.00
_cell.angle_gamma   90.00
#
_symmetry.space_group_name_H-M   'P 1'
#
loop_
_entity.id
_entity.type
_entity.pdbx_description
1 polymer ?
#
loop_
_entity_poly.entity_id
_entity_poly.type
_entity_poly.pdbx_seq_one_letter_code
_entity_poly.pdbx_strand_id
1 'polypeptide(L)'
;MDQSSFTEICLHQLKMSGVHEGEKLIVLTQGNDRLDYADAFMAAGQRLGAKMYHMRLPAPPIVGAWAVGQTGLAALPDAVEALKACDMLIDCVFLLFSPEQFAIQAAGTRILTAVEPPELLARMLPTKELREKVEIGAAYLDKAKVMRITSPHGTDVTYKLNTYPTVAEYACTDEPGRWDHWPSGFVFTGGDDDGVDGTIVVAPGDILLPQNMYVREPITYTIEKGWVVDIRGGLDAELVKSYMDGFRDPRGMGMSHVGWGMNPNAKWHGMVPGEFPGGMGMEPRSFYGNVMFSTGPNNELGGPNDTACHLDIPMRGCSLFLDDAPIVIDGDLVVKEMQHRF
;
A
#
# COMPACT_ATOMS: atom_id res chain seq x y z
N MET A 1 15.44 -15.01 8.62
CA MET A 1 15.84 -15.79 7.43
C MET A 1 17.36 -15.70 7.25
N ASP A 2 18.04 -16.71 6.70
CA ASP A 2 19.48 -16.58 6.38
C ASP A 2 19.71 -15.83 5.06
N GLN A 3 20.91 -15.26 4.88
CA GLN A 3 21.23 -14.39 3.73
C GLN A 3 21.10 -15.09 2.37
N SER A 4 21.43 -16.39 2.30
CA SER A 4 21.35 -17.14 1.03
C SER A 4 19.90 -17.34 0.63
N SER A 5 19.06 -17.74 1.57
CA SER A 5 17.62 -17.86 1.35
C SER A 5 16.98 -16.51 0.99
N PHE A 6 17.41 -15.42 1.63
CA PHE A 6 16.91 -14.09 1.31
C PHE A 6 17.30 -13.65 -0.10
N THR A 7 18.54 -13.93 -0.50
CA THR A 7 19.02 -13.67 -1.87
C THR A 7 18.20 -14.42 -2.93
N GLU A 8 17.79 -15.66 -2.67
CA GLU A 8 16.96 -16.43 -3.62
C GLU A 8 15.57 -15.81 -3.80
N ILE A 9 14.93 -15.34 -2.73
CA ILE A 9 13.63 -14.68 -2.87
C ILE A 9 13.73 -13.30 -3.53
N CYS A 10 14.80 -12.54 -3.25
CA CYS A 10 15.10 -11.30 -4.00
C CYS A 10 15.34 -11.60 -5.48
N LEU A 11 16.04 -12.69 -5.82
CA LEU A 11 16.23 -13.11 -7.21
C LEU A 11 14.91 -13.46 -7.90
N HIS A 12 14.01 -14.15 -7.20
CA HIS A 12 12.66 -14.41 -7.71
C HIS A 12 11.91 -13.11 -7.97
N GLN A 13 11.96 -12.16 -7.03
CA GLN A 13 11.30 -10.86 -7.17
C GLN A 13 11.85 -10.09 -8.38
N LEU A 14 13.18 -9.98 -8.53
CA LEU A 14 13.79 -9.24 -9.63
C LEU A 14 13.43 -9.87 -10.99
N LYS A 15 13.37 -11.20 -11.08
CA LYS A 15 12.88 -11.89 -12.28
C LYS A 15 11.41 -11.58 -12.58
N MET A 16 10.57 -11.54 -11.56
CA MET A 16 9.15 -11.19 -11.71
C MET A 16 8.96 -9.72 -12.08
N SER A 17 9.87 -8.85 -11.66
CA SER A 17 10.02 -7.48 -12.15
C SER A 17 10.77 -7.42 -13.48
N GLY A 18 10.99 -8.52 -14.21
CA GLY A 18 11.58 -8.47 -15.56
C GLY A 18 13.01 -7.91 -15.64
N VAL A 19 13.77 -7.92 -14.54
CA VAL A 19 15.16 -7.43 -14.53
C VAL A 19 16.04 -8.28 -15.43
N HIS A 20 16.89 -7.64 -16.24
CA HIS A 20 17.72 -8.32 -17.23
C HIS A 20 19.17 -7.82 -17.27
N GLU A 21 20.00 -8.49 -18.08
CA GLU A 21 21.43 -8.16 -18.23
C GLU A 21 21.61 -6.71 -18.68
N GLY A 22 22.57 -6.02 -18.05
CA GLY A 22 22.97 -4.65 -18.38
C GLY A 22 22.09 -3.55 -17.80
N GLU A 23 20.92 -3.88 -17.25
CA GLU A 23 19.99 -2.95 -16.61
C GLU A 23 20.58 -2.34 -15.34
N LYS A 24 20.39 -1.04 -15.12
CA LYS A 24 20.97 -0.27 -14.00
C LYS A 24 20.00 -0.19 -12.84
N LEU A 25 20.35 -0.84 -11.74
CA LEU A 25 19.54 -0.88 -10.53
C LEU A 25 20.24 -0.17 -9.38
N ILE A 26 19.51 0.62 -8.61
CA ILE A 26 19.99 1.20 -7.35
C ILE A 26 19.15 0.64 -6.21
N VAL A 27 19.81 0.07 -5.20
CA VAL A 27 19.17 -0.19 -3.91
C VAL A 27 19.35 1.05 -3.03
N LEU A 28 18.26 1.56 -2.48
CA LEU A 28 18.27 2.71 -1.57
C LEU A 28 18.03 2.25 -0.14
N THR A 29 18.96 2.57 0.76
CA THR A 29 18.77 2.37 2.21
C THR A 29 19.10 3.65 2.97
N GLN A 30 18.78 3.68 4.26
CA GLN A 30 19.06 4.81 5.12
C GLN A 30 19.67 4.36 6.46
N GLY A 31 20.70 5.06 6.92
CA GLY A 31 21.33 4.73 8.21
C GLY A 31 21.84 3.29 8.24
N ASN A 32 21.52 2.53 9.29
CA ASN A 32 21.88 1.10 9.39
C ASN A 32 20.69 0.19 9.03
N ASP A 33 19.59 0.75 8.55
CA ASP A 33 18.37 -0.01 8.31
C ASP A 33 18.49 -0.77 6.99
N ARG A 34 18.06 -2.04 7.02
CA ARG A 34 17.92 -2.93 5.84
C ARG A 34 19.20 -3.08 5.00
N LEU A 35 20.37 -3.05 5.63
CA LEU A 35 21.65 -3.34 4.94
C LEU A 35 21.71 -4.78 4.41
N ASP A 36 21.08 -5.72 5.11
CA ASP A 36 20.88 -7.11 4.69
C ASP A 36 20.03 -7.23 3.41
N TYR A 37 19.07 -6.31 3.19
CA TYR A 37 18.28 -6.23 1.96
C TYR A 37 19.16 -5.75 0.82
N ALA A 38 19.98 -4.72 1.07
CA ALA A 38 20.95 -4.25 0.07
C ALA A 38 21.87 -5.39 -0.36
N ASP A 39 22.46 -6.13 0.57
CA ASP A 39 23.30 -7.27 0.25
C ASP A 39 22.56 -8.34 -0.58
N ALA A 40 21.31 -8.67 -0.21
CA ALA A 40 20.50 -9.69 -0.90
C ALA A 40 20.14 -9.26 -2.33
N PHE A 41 19.68 -8.03 -2.52
CA PHE A 41 19.33 -7.50 -3.85
C PHE A 41 20.56 -7.30 -4.73
N MET A 42 21.67 -6.80 -4.19
CA MET A 42 22.92 -6.65 -4.93
C MET A 42 23.41 -8.02 -5.45
N ALA A 43 23.41 -9.06 -4.60
CA ALA A 43 23.79 -10.41 -4.99
C ALA A 43 22.81 -11.03 -6.01
N ALA A 44 21.50 -10.82 -5.83
CA ALA A 44 20.47 -11.30 -6.75
C ALA A 44 20.60 -10.66 -8.14
N GLY A 45 20.73 -9.34 -8.22
CA GLY A 45 20.84 -8.62 -9.48
C GLY A 45 22.15 -8.92 -10.23
N GLN A 46 23.26 -9.12 -9.52
CA GLN A 46 24.51 -9.58 -10.13
C GLN A 46 24.35 -10.92 -10.86
N ARG A 47 23.55 -11.85 -10.32
CA ARG A 47 23.26 -13.14 -10.96
C ARG A 47 22.42 -13.01 -12.23
N LEU A 48 21.72 -11.88 -12.41
CA LEU A 48 20.98 -11.54 -13.62
C LEU A 48 21.81 -10.73 -14.62
N GLY A 49 23.06 -10.38 -14.29
CA GLY A 49 23.91 -9.52 -15.11
C GLY A 49 23.53 -8.03 -15.04
N ALA A 50 22.70 -7.63 -14.09
CA ALA A 50 22.34 -6.23 -13.87
C ALA A 50 23.51 -5.43 -13.29
N LYS A 51 23.57 -4.13 -13.61
CA LYS A 51 24.52 -3.17 -13.05
C LYS A 51 23.96 -2.64 -11.73
N MET A 52 24.36 -3.31 -10.65
CA MET A 52 23.87 -3.02 -9.30
C MET A 52 24.69 -1.94 -8.59
N TYR A 53 24.00 -1.01 -7.94
CA TYR A 53 24.59 -0.01 -7.06
C TYR A 53 23.80 0.08 -5.75
N HIS A 54 24.48 0.44 -4.66
CA HIS A 54 23.84 0.72 -3.38
C HIS A 54 24.04 2.19 -3.03
N MET A 55 22.93 2.91 -2.84
CA MET A 55 22.90 4.28 -2.33
C MET A 55 22.43 4.24 -0.88
N ARG A 56 23.32 4.65 0.03
CA ARG A 56 23.03 4.70 1.46
C ARG A 56 22.92 6.14 1.92
N LEU A 57 21.73 6.55 2.31
CA LEU A 57 21.47 7.88 2.85
C LEU A 57 21.92 7.98 4.32
N PRO A 58 22.23 9.19 4.83
CA PRO A 58 22.47 9.42 6.25
C PRO A 58 21.30 8.95 7.12
N ALA A 59 21.57 8.52 8.35
CA ALA A 59 20.54 8.09 9.29
C ALA A 59 19.43 9.16 9.43
N PRO A 60 18.15 8.76 9.53
CA PRO A 60 17.07 9.72 9.65
C PRO A 60 17.22 10.50 10.95
N PRO A 61 16.79 11.77 11.00
CA PRO A 61 16.63 12.47 12.27
C PRO A 61 15.62 11.71 13.15
N ILE A 62 15.75 11.83 14.47
CA ILE A 62 14.73 11.30 15.38
C ILE A 62 13.49 12.19 15.25
N VAL A 63 12.55 11.79 14.39
CA VAL A 63 11.24 12.42 14.21
C VAL A 63 10.20 11.78 15.13
N GLY A 64 9.13 12.53 15.40
CA GLY A 64 8.03 12.13 16.29
C GLY A 64 7.11 11.06 15.69
N ALA A 65 5.81 11.34 15.58
CA ALA A 65 4.89 10.41 14.93
C ALA A 65 5.32 10.14 13.47
N TRP A 66 5.09 8.90 13.01
CA TRP A 66 5.31 8.55 11.60
C TRP A 66 4.45 9.43 10.69
N ALA A 67 5.08 10.03 9.69
CA ALA A 67 4.51 11.02 8.80
C ALA A 67 4.79 10.61 7.34
N VAL A 68 3.73 10.25 6.61
CA VAL A 68 3.86 9.77 5.23
C VAL A 68 4.32 10.90 4.29
N GLY A 69 5.04 10.56 3.22
CA GLY A 69 5.58 11.53 2.25
C GLY A 69 6.78 12.36 2.74
N GLN A 70 7.17 12.28 4.02
CA GLN A 70 8.35 12.95 4.55
C GLN A 70 9.57 12.02 4.51
N THR A 71 10.59 12.39 3.72
CA THR A 71 11.78 11.56 3.50
C THR A 71 13.07 12.33 3.78
N GLY A 72 14.13 11.61 4.13
CA GLY A 72 15.48 12.20 4.20
C GLY A 72 16.06 12.56 2.82
N LEU A 73 15.48 12.01 1.74
CA LEU A 73 15.93 12.21 0.36
C LEU A 73 15.62 13.64 -0.13
N ALA A 74 14.56 14.28 0.39
CA ALA A 74 14.19 15.66 0.07
C ALA A 74 15.33 16.68 0.28
N ALA A 75 16.25 16.40 1.22
CA ALA A 75 17.39 17.26 1.50
C ALA A 75 18.60 17.02 0.57
N LEU A 76 18.51 16.10 -0.39
CA LEU A 76 19.62 15.57 -1.19
C LEU A 76 19.28 15.59 -2.70
N PRO A 77 19.18 16.76 -3.35
CA PRO A 77 18.77 16.87 -4.75
C PRO A 77 19.67 16.11 -5.71
N ASP A 78 20.99 16.08 -5.47
CA ASP A 78 21.92 15.31 -6.31
C ASP A 78 21.68 13.80 -6.23
N ALA A 79 21.19 13.31 -5.08
CA ALA A 79 20.80 11.90 -4.94
C ALA A 79 19.53 11.60 -5.74
N VAL A 80 18.55 12.51 -5.75
CA VAL A 80 17.34 12.39 -6.58
C VAL A 80 17.71 12.32 -8.07
N GLU A 81 18.62 13.19 -8.54
CA GLU A 81 19.09 13.16 -9.94
C GLU A 81 19.82 11.85 -10.28
N ALA A 82 20.59 11.29 -9.35
CA ALA A 82 21.21 9.98 -9.54
C ALA A 82 20.17 8.85 -9.61
N LEU A 83 19.10 8.92 -8.81
CA LEU A 83 18.01 7.93 -8.82
C LEU A 83 17.18 8.00 -10.10
N LYS A 84 16.93 9.19 -10.64
CA LYS A 84 16.29 9.39 -11.96
C LYS A 84 17.07 8.77 -13.13
N ALA A 85 18.36 8.51 -12.95
CA ALA A 85 19.25 8.00 -14.00
C ALA A 85 19.39 6.46 -13.97
N CYS A 86 18.65 5.75 -13.12
CA CYS A 86 18.60 4.29 -13.09
C CYS A 86 17.33 3.77 -13.78
N ASP A 87 17.39 2.51 -14.22
CA ASP A 87 16.24 1.87 -14.84
C ASP A 87 15.24 1.46 -13.75
N MET A 88 15.73 0.96 -12.61
CA MET A 88 14.92 0.56 -11.47
C MET A 88 15.54 0.93 -10.11
N LEU A 89 14.74 1.54 -9.26
CA LEU A 89 15.04 1.79 -7.86
C LEU A 89 14.39 0.70 -6.98
N ILE A 90 15.19 0.10 -6.11
CA ILE A 90 14.73 -0.76 -5.01
C ILE A 90 14.74 0.10 -3.74
N ASP A 91 13.56 0.55 -3.34
CA ASP A 91 13.34 1.44 -2.21
C ASP A 91 13.17 0.64 -0.91
N CYS A 92 14.21 0.63 -0.08
CA CYS A 92 14.19 0.07 1.27
C CYS A 92 14.02 1.16 2.36
N VAL A 93 13.61 2.37 1.98
CA VAL A 93 13.40 3.51 2.89
C VAL A 93 11.90 3.78 3.11
N PHE A 94 11.07 3.62 2.06
CA PHE A 94 9.67 4.04 1.94
C PHE A 94 9.51 5.49 1.48
N LEU A 95 9.59 5.71 0.16
CA LEU A 95 9.41 7.01 -0.49
C LEU A 95 7.95 7.33 -0.88
N LEU A 96 6.99 6.43 -0.62
CA LEU A 96 5.59 6.60 -1.01
C LEU A 96 5.00 7.94 -0.57
N PHE A 97 4.19 8.53 -1.45
CA PHE A 97 3.59 9.87 -1.33
C PHE A 97 4.58 11.06 -1.41
N SER A 98 5.88 10.84 -1.59
CA SER A 98 6.87 11.92 -1.59
C SER A 98 7.04 12.60 -2.96
N PRO A 99 7.34 13.92 -3.00
CA PRO A 99 7.69 14.60 -4.24
C PRO A 99 8.89 13.97 -4.97
N GLU A 100 9.85 13.41 -4.23
CA GLU A 100 11.02 12.77 -4.80
C GLU A 100 10.65 11.47 -5.53
N GLN A 101 9.75 10.67 -4.97
CA GLN A 101 9.23 9.47 -5.66
C GLN A 101 8.62 9.85 -7.01
N PHE A 102 7.69 10.82 -7.01
CA PHE A 102 7.03 11.26 -8.24
C PHE A 102 8.02 11.77 -9.28
N ALA A 103 9.05 12.52 -8.85
CA ALA A 103 10.09 13.01 -9.74
C ALA A 103 10.95 11.89 -10.35
N ILE A 104 11.21 10.81 -9.59
CA ILE A 104 11.93 9.62 -10.05
C ILE A 104 11.09 8.84 -11.06
N GLN A 105 9.81 8.59 -10.75
CA GLN A 105 8.88 7.92 -11.66
C GLN A 105 8.68 8.69 -12.97
N ALA A 106 8.53 10.02 -12.89
CA ALA A 106 8.36 10.88 -14.06
C ALA A 106 9.58 10.88 -14.99
N ALA A 107 10.77 10.53 -14.50
CA ALA A 107 11.97 10.34 -15.32
C ALA A 107 12.01 8.98 -16.03
N GLY A 108 11.04 8.09 -15.78
CA GLY A 108 10.95 6.75 -16.34
C GLY A 108 11.53 5.64 -15.47
N THR A 109 12.20 6.00 -14.36
CA THR A 109 12.67 5.02 -13.38
C THR A 109 11.49 4.35 -12.70
N ARG A 110 11.43 3.03 -12.77
CA ARG A 110 10.46 2.24 -12.00
C ARG A 110 10.92 2.03 -10.56
N ILE A 111 9.99 1.90 -9.64
CA ILE A 111 10.28 1.81 -8.20
C ILE A 111 9.63 0.57 -7.60
N LEU A 112 10.43 -0.24 -6.92
CA LEU A 112 9.96 -1.32 -6.06
C LEU A 112 10.22 -0.94 -4.61
N THR A 113 9.17 -0.74 -3.84
CA THR A 113 9.30 -0.63 -2.38
C THR A 113 9.40 -2.02 -1.75
N ALA A 114 10.40 -2.24 -0.89
CA ALA A 114 10.63 -3.50 -0.18
C ALA A 114 11.11 -3.23 1.25
N VAL A 115 10.16 -3.12 2.19
CA VAL A 115 10.44 -2.68 3.57
C VAL A 115 9.84 -3.55 4.66
N GLU A 116 9.00 -4.51 4.28
CA GLU A 116 8.41 -5.53 5.16
C GLU A 116 9.45 -6.59 5.58
N PRO A 117 9.33 -7.21 6.77
CA PRO A 117 10.21 -8.27 7.24
C PRO A 117 10.43 -9.41 6.22
N PRO A 118 11.64 -10.01 6.14
CA PRO A 118 11.94 -11.04 5.13
C PRO A 118 11.03 -12.26 5.19
N GLU A 119 10.53 -12.63 6.37
CA GLU A 119 9.59 -13.73 6.55
C GLU A 119 8.22 -13.44 5.90
N LEU A 120 7.75 -12.18 5.94
CA LEU A 120 6.55 -11.72 5.23
C LEU A 120 6.79 -11.71 3.72
N LEU A 121 7.93 -11.18 3.28
CA LEU A 121 8.33 -11.15 1.87
C LEU A 121 8.36 -12.55 1.24
N ALA A 122 8.90 -13.52 1.98
CA ALA A 122 9.00 -14.91 1.55
C ALA A 122 7.65 -15.62 1.48
N ARG A 123 6.72 -15.28 2.38
CA ARG A 123 5.39 -15.89 2.41
C ARG A 123 4.49 -15.32 1.32
N MET A 124 4.63 -14.04 1.00
CA MET A 124 3.84 -13.33 0.00
C MET A 124 4.68 -13.00 -1.25
N LEU A 125 5.34 -14.02 -1.81
CA LEU A 125 6.07 -13.87 -3.06
C LEU A 125 5.15 -13.44 -4.21
N PRO A 126 5.64 -12.57 -5.12
CA PRO A 126 4.89 -12.25 -6.33
C PRO A 126 4.73 -13.50 -7.20
N THR A 127 3.56 -13.62 -7.84
CA THR A 127 3.27 -14.69 -8.79
C THR A 127 2.56 -14.12 -10.02
N LYS A 128 2.70 -14.80 -11.17
CA LYS A 128 1.98 -14.42 -12.39
C LYS A 128 0.46 -14.48 -12.19
N GLU A 129 -0.02 -15.50 -11.49
CA GLU A 129 -1.44 -15.65 -11.18
C GLU A 129 -1.99 -14.49 -10.32
N LEU A 130 -1.23 -14.04 -9.31
CA LEU A 130 -1.64 -12.88 -8.51
C LEU A 130 -1.73 -11.63 -9.38
N ARG A 131 -0.71 -11.38 -10.22
CA ARG A 131 -0.71 -10.25 -11.16
C ARG A 131 -1.93 -10.30 -12.09
N GLU A 132 -2.15 -11.42 -12.78
CA GLU A 132 -3.28 -11.58 -13.71
C GLU A 132 -4.61 -11.25 -13.04
N LYS A 133 -4.81 -11.68 -11.80
CA LYS A 133 -6.05 -11.42 -11.05
C LYS A 133 -6.19 -9.99 -10.60
N VAL A 134 -5.12 -9.38 -10.10
CA VAL A 134 -5.12 -7.96 -9.71
C VAL A 134 -5.38 -7.07 -10.93
N GLU A 135 -4.79 -7.39 -12.09
CA GLU A 135 -5.05 -6.68 -13.35
C GLU A 135 -6.50 -6.82 -13.81
N ILE A 136 -7.12 -8.00 -13.62
CA ILE A 136 -8.56 -8.18 -13.84
C ILE A 136 -9.35 -7.26 -12.89
N GLY A 137 -9.03 -7.26 -11.59
CA GLY A 137 -9.68 -6.37 -10.61
C GLY A 137 -9.57 -4.90 -10.98
N ALA A 138 -8.39 -4.47 -11.43
CA ALA A 138 -8.15 -3.13 -11.95
C ALA A 138 -9.01 -2.80 -13.17
N ALA A 139 -9.15 -3.73 -14.11
CA ALA A 139 -10.00 -3.53 -15.28
C ALA A 139 -11.51 -3.43 -14.96
N TYR A 140 -11.97 -3.99 -13.84
CA TYR A 140 -13.32 -3.76 -13.32
C TYR A 140 -13.43 -2.38 -12.67
N LEU A 141 -12.47 -2.01 -11.81
CA LEU A 141 -12.48 -0.73 -11.10
C LEU A 141 -12.38 0.47 -12.04
N ASP A 142 -11.52 0.39 -13.05
CA ASP A 142 -11.27 1.45 -14.05
C ASP A 142 -12.52 1.83 -14.87
N LYS A 143 -13.50 0.93 -14.97
CA LYS A 143 -14.75 1.18 -15.73
C LYS A 143 -15.90 1.66 -14.85
N ALA A 144 -15.77 1.51 -13.53
CA ALA A 144 -16.85 1.71 -12.60
C ALA A 144 -17.13 3.20 -12.39
N LYS A 145 -18.40 3.59 -12.28
CA LYS A 145 -18.78 4.98 -11.99
C LYS A 145 -19.17 5.19 -10.54
N VAL A 146 -19.66 4.14 -9.90
CA VAL A 146 -20.07 4.15 -8.51
C VAL A 146 -19.54 2.91 -7.81
N MET A 147 -18.91 3.09 -6.67
CA MET A 147 -18.62 2.02 -5.73
C MET A 147 -19.53 2.16 -4.51
N ARG A 148 -20.19 1.08 -4.10
CA ARG A 148 -20.95 1.02 -2.84
C ARG A 148 -20.37 -0.06 -1.95
N ILE A 149 -20.18 0.27 -0.68
CA ILE A 149 -19.70 -0.68 0.33
C ILE A 149 -20.75 -0.81 1.42
N THR A 150 -21.06 -2.04 1.80
CA THR A 150 -21.99 -2.35 2.89
C THR A 150 -21.43 -3.40 3.84
N SER A 151 -21.83 -3.40 5.10
CA SER A 151 -21.48 -4.45 6.08
C SER A 151 -22.64 -4.76 7.03
N PRO A 152 -22.70 -5.95 7.64
CA PRO A 152 -23.69 -6.27 8.67
C PRO A 152 -23.53 -5.42 9.94
N HIS A 153 -22.43 -4.67 10.07
CA HIS A 153 -22.14 -3.79 11.19
C HIS A 153 -22.67 -2.37 11.00
N GLY A 154 -23.26 -2.06 9.84
CA GLY A 154 -23.87 -0.76 9.55
C GLY A 154 -23.05 0.14 8.62
N THR A 155 -21.99 -0.38 7.98
CA THR A 155 -21.38 0.31 6.85
C THR A 155 -22.39 0.41 5.72
N ASP A 156 -22.58 1.60 5.18
CA ASP A 156 -23.31 1.90 3.95
C ASP A 156 -22.76 3.23 3.42
N VAL A 157 -21.82 3.15 2.48
CA VAL A 157 -21.11 4.30 1.92
C VAL A 157 -21.04 4.18 0.40
N THR A 158 -21.18 5.30 -0.27
CA THR A 158 -21.11 5.40 -1.74
C THR A 158 -19.98 6.32 -2.15
N TYR A 159 -19.19 5.89 -3.12
CA TYR A 159 -18.13 6.66 -3.78
C TYR A 159 -18.55 6.86 -5.24
N LYS A 160 -18.55 8.10 -5.71
CA LYS A 160 -18.51 8.41 -7.14
C LYS A 160 -17.07 8.30 -7.63
N LEU A 161 -16.86 7.72 -8.80
CA LEU A 161 -15.55 7.34 -9.33
C LEU A 161 -15.29 7.95 -10.71
N ASN A 162 -14.07 7.72 -11.21
CA ASN A 162 -13.47 8.18 -12.47
C ASN A 162 -12.81 9.58 -12.43
N THR A 163 -12.72 10.23 -11.28
CA THR A 163 -11.82 11.39 -11.13
C THR A 163 -10.36 10.96 -11.08
N TYR A 164 -10.08 9.87 -10.37
CA TYR A 164 -8.73 9.37 -10.09
C TYR A 164 -8.45 8.06 -10.83
N PRO A 165 -7.17 7.77 -11.16
CA PRO A 165 -6.81 6.53 -11.81
C PRO A 165 -7.05 5.32 -10.91
N THR A 166 -7.13 4.15 -11.53
CA THR A 166 -7.04 2.88 -10.82
C THR A 166 -5.58 2.50 -10.65
N VAL A 167 -5.22 2.04 -9.45
CA VAL A 167 -3.90 1.50 -9.14
C VAL A 167 -4.04 0.03 -8.79
N ALA A 168 -3.21 -0.79 -9.45
CA ALA A 168 -3.01 -2.20 -9.15
C ALA A 168 -1.68 -2.35 -8.44
N GLU A 169 -1.64 -3.06 -7.31
CA GLU A 169 -0.40 -3.49 -6.67
C GLU A 169 -0.34 -5.03 -6.69
N TYR A 170 0.65 -5.57 -7.41
CA TYR A 170 0.85 -7.01 -7.60
C TYR A 170 2.29 -7.46 -7.27
N ALA A 171 3.00 -6.65 -6.50
CA ALA A 171 4.30 -6.89 -5.87
C ALA A 171 5.50 -6.87 -6.82
N CYS A 172 5.32 -6.35 -8.03
CA CYS A 172 6.36 -6.24 -9.06
C CYS A 172 6.17 -4.98 -9.91
N THR A 173 7.27 -4.48 -10.45
CA THR A 173 7.22 -3.35 -11.39
C THR A 173 8.01 -3.70 -12.64
N ASP A 174 7.35 -3.74 -13.78
CA ASP A 174 7.91 -4.13 -15.09
C ASP A 174 7.68 -3.09 -16.19
N GLU A 175 7.04 -1.98 -15.84
CA GLU A 175 6.71 -0.89 -16.75
C GLU A 175 7.50 0.39 -16.39
N PRO A 176 8.00 1.17 -17.36
CA PRO A 176 8.70 2.43 -17.08
C PRO A 176 7.86 3.38 -16.21
N GLY A 177 8.50 3.97 -15.20
CA GLY A 177 7.85 4.91 -14.27
C GLY A 177 6.85 4.29 -13.29
N ARG A 178 6.61 2.98 -13.35
CA ARG A 178 5.67 2.29 -12.46
C ARG A 178 6.26 2.09 -11.06
N TRP A 179 5.43 2.34 -10.05
CA TRP A 179 5.69 1.95 -8.66
C TRP A 179 4.88 0.70 -8.29
N ASP A 180 5.45 -0.17 -7.46
CA ASP A 180 4.75 -1.26 -6.78
C ASP A 180 5.47 -1.61 -5.47
N HIS A 181 4.83 -2.39 -4.60
CA HIS A 181 5.33 -2.76 -3.28
C HIS A 181 5.39 -4.28 -3.11
N TRP A 182 6.59 -4.82 -2.88
CA TRP A 182 6.71 -6.22 -2.43
C TRP A 182 6.69 -6.29 -0.90
N PRO A 183 5.67 -6.94 -0.30
CA PRO A 183 4.55 -7.68 -0.88
C PRO A 183 3.28 -6.83 -1.00
N SER A 184 2.38 -7.21 -1.91
CA SER A 184 1.07 -6.58 -2.10
C SER A 184 0.09 -7.59 -2.72
N GLY A 185 -0.91 -7.14 -3.48
CA GLY A 185 -1.92 -8.00 -4.11
C GLY A 185 -3.32 -7.45 -3.87
N PHE A 186 -3.56 -6.24 -4.33
CA PHE A 186 -4.82 -5.52 -4.18
C PHE A 186 -4.95 -4.44 -5.26
N VAL A 187 -6.14 -3.86 -5.35
CA VAL A 187 -6.46 -2.80 -6.29
C VAL A 187 -7.20 -1.69 -5.54
N PHE A 188 -6.94 -0.45 -5.93
CA PHE A 188 -7.58 0.73 -5.34
C PHE A 188 -7.71 1.89 -6.31
N THR A 189 -8.55 2.85 -5.94
CA THR A 189 -8.70 4.16 -6.59
C THR A 189 -9.11 5.19 -5.54
N GLY A 190 -9.49 6.41 -5.94
CA GLY A 190 -10.06 7.44 -5.08
C GLY A 190 -11.46 7.82 -5.53
N GLY A 191 -12.31 8.23 -4.58
CA GLY A 191 -13.58 8.87 -4.92
C GLY A 191 -13.38 10.28 -5.48
N ASP A 192 -14.37 10.80 -6.19
CA ASP A 192 -14.40 12.23 -6.55
C ASP A 192 -14.28 13.08 -5.27
N ASP A 193 -13.65 14.26 -5.36
CA ASP A 193 -13.32 15.10 -4.20
C ASP A 193 -14.51 15.41 -3.28
N ASP A 194 -15.72 15.53 -3.85
CA ASP A 194 -16.98 15.74 -3.13
C ASP A 194 -17.98 14.57 -3.30
N GLY A 195 -17.50 13.42 -3.77
CA GLY A 195 -18.31 12.29 -4.22
C GLY A 195 -18.41 11.11 -3.27
N VAL A 196 -17.97 11.26 -2.01
CA VAL A 196 -18.09 10.20 -1.00
C VAL A 196 -19.06 10.60 0.10
N ASP A 197 -20.11 9.80 0.30
CA ASP A 197 -21.14 10.06 1.30
C ASP A 197 -21.60 8.76 1.96
N GLY A 198 -21.83 8.81 3.28
CA GLY A 198 -22.45 7.71 4.02
C GLY A 198 -21.80 7.42 5.37
N THR A 199 -21.86 6.16 5.78
CA THR A 199 -21.33 5.70 7.07
C THR A 199 -20.40 4.52 6.86
N ILE A 200 -19.23 4.55 7.49
CA ILE A 200 -18.33 3.40 7.59
C ILE A 200 -18.24 2.96 9.05
N VAL A 201 -18.54 1.69 9.32
CA VAL A 201 -18.37 1.09 10.64
C VAL A 201 -17.18 0.14 10.60
N VAL A 202 -16.10 0.54 11.27
CA VAL A 202 -14.93 -0.30 11.53
C VAL A 202 -15.29 -1.20 12.70
N ALA A 203 -15.45 -2.49 12.43
CA ALA A 203 -16.01 -3.47 13.36
C ALA A 203 -14.91 -4.17 14.18
N PRO A 204 -15.27 -4.86 15.28
CA PRO A 204 -14.31 -5.66 16.02
C PRO A 204 -13.62 -6.68 15.11
N GLY A 205 -12.29 -6.71 15.18
CA GLY A 205 -11.42 -7.52 14.34
C GLY A 205 -10.95 -6.83 13.05
N ASP A 206 -11.49 -5.68 12.66
CA ASP A 206 -10.88 -4.84 11.63
C ASP A 206 -9.57 -4.23 12.13
N ILE A 207 -8.77 -3.66 11.22
CA ILE A 207 -7.37 -3.31 11.50
C ILE A 207 -7.17 -1.80 11.35
N LEU A 208 -6.45 -1.19 12.30
CA LEU A 208 -5.97 0.20 12.21
C LEU A 208 -4.48 0.21 11.87
N LEU A 209 -4.12 0.82 10.75
CA LEU A 209 -2.75 1.12 10.34
C LEU A 209 -2.56 2.64 10.34
N PRO A 210 -1.42 3.16 10.84
CA PRO A 210 -0.17 2.46 11.16
C PRO A 210 -0.08 1.91 12.60
N GLN A 211 -1.17 1.92 13.38
CA GLN A 211 -1.11 1.50 14.79
C GLN A 211 -0.87 -0.01 14.97
N ASN A 212 -1.09 -0.82 13.93
CA ASN A 212 -0.98 -2.28 13.96
C ASN A 212 -1.85 -2.90 15.07
N MET A 213 -3.11 -2.44 15.15
CA MET A 213 -4.06 -2.88 16.17
C MET A 213 -5.31 -3.48 15.53
N TYR A 214 -5.82 -4.56 16.15
CA TYR A 214 -7.18 -5.00 15.91
C TYR A 214 -8.15 -4.15 16.72
N VAL A 215 -9.17 -3.64 16.05
CA VAL A 215 -10.30 -2.95 16.68
C VAL A 215 -11.05 -3.94 17.58
N ARG A 216 -11.40 -3.51 18.78
CA ARG A 216 -12.17 -4.28 19.78
C ARG A 216 -13.55 -3.69 20.01
N GLU A 217 -13.69 -2.38 19.84
CA GLU A 217 -14.97 -1.66 19.92
C GLU A 217 -15.26 -0.96 18.59
N PRO A 218 -16.50 -1.02 18.06
CA PRO A 218 -16.80 -0.40 16.78
C PRO A 218 -16.46 1.09 16.73
N ILE A 219 -15.89 1.53 15.60
CA ILE A 219 -15.67 2.95 15.27
C ILE A 219 -16.57 3.32 14.09
N THR A 220 -17.44 4.30 14.29
CA THR A 220 -18.34 4.81 13.25
C THR A 220 -17.79 6.11 12.68
N TYR A 221 -17.52 6.12 11.38
CA TYR A 221 -17.17 7.30 10.59
C TYR A 221 -18.41 7.78 9.85
N THR A 222 -18.75 9.07 9.98
CA THR A 222 -19.75 9.73 9.14
C THR A 222 -19.02 10.56 8.09
N ILE A 223 -19.34 10.34 6.82
CA ILE A 223 -18.68 10.97 5.69
C ILE A 223 -19.71 11.80 4.92
N GLU A 224 -19.37 13.07 4.67
CA GLU A 224 -20.14 13.97 3.81
C GLU A 224 -19.20 14.63 2.81
N LYS A 225 -19.53 14.54 1.52
CA LYS A 225 -18.81 15.19 0.41
C LYS A 225 -17.29 14.95 0.44
N GLY A 226 -16.86 13.71 0.65
CA GLY A 226 -15.43 13.37 0.67
C GLY A 226 -14.70 13.67 1.97
N TRP A 227 -15.41 14.10 3.03
CA TRP A 227 -14.80 14.43 4.32
C TRP A 227 -15.45 13.66 5.47
N VAL A 228 -14.60 13.12 6.36
CA VAL A 228 -15.04 12.60 7.65
C VAL A 228 -15.48 13.78 8.51
N VAL A 229 -16.78 13.85 8.81
CA VAL A 229 -17.38 14.92 9.65
C VAL A 229 -17.57 14.49 11.09
N ASP A 230 -17.56 13.18 11.36
CA ASP A 230 -17.67 12.64 12.72
C ASP A 230 -17.01 11.26 12.83
N ILE A 231 -16.38 11.02 13.98
CA ILE A 231 -15.81 9.72 14.37
C ILE A 231 -16.38 9.41 15.75
N ARG A 232 -17.10 8.30 15.91
CA ARG A 232 -17.70 7.89 17.21
C ARG A 232 -17.30 6.48 17.57
N GLY A 233 -17.22 6.19 18.86
CA GLY A 233 -16.92 4.86 19.38
C GLY A 233 -16.42 4.94 20.82
N GLY A 234 -15.86 3.84 21.30
CA GLY A 234 -15.17 3.77 22.59
C GLY A 234 -13.70 4.16 22.49
N LEU A 235 -12.84 3.42 23.19
CA LEU A 235 -11.41 3.73 23.30
C LEU A 235 -10.71 3.77 21.94
N ASP A 236 -11.03 2.82 21.05
CA ASP A 236 -10.35 2.73 19.76
C ASP A 236 -10.62 3.97 18.88
N ALA A 237 -11.81 4.59 19.01
CA ALA A 237 -12.14 5.85 18.35
C ALA A 237 -11.38 7.05 18.95
N GLU A 238 -11.19 7.08 20.27
CA GLU A 238 -10.38 8.11 20.94
C GLU A 238 -8.90 8.03 20.52
N LEU A 239 -8.37 6.82 20.34
CA LEU A 239 -7.01 6.61 19.84
C LEU A 239 -6.83 7.14 18.41
N VAL A 240 -7.80 6.87 17.52
CA VAL A 240 -7.81 7.43 16.16
C VAL A 240 -7.80 8.96 16.22
N LYS A 241 -8.72 9.58 16.95
CA LYS A 241 -8.80 11.05 17.07
C LYS A 241 -7.51 11.64 17.61
N SER A 242 -6.99 11.09 18.71
CA SER A 242 -5.74 11.58 19.32
C SER A 242 -4.56 11.45 18.37
N TYR A 243 -4.50 10.40 17.54
CA TYR A 243 -3.48 10.26 16.52
C TYR A 243 -3.60 11.34 15.45
N MET A 244 -4.79 11.54 14.88
CA MET A 244 -5.04 12.54 13.83
C MET A 244 -4.79 13.97 14.34
N ASP A 245 -5.24 14.28 15.56
CA ASP A 245 -5.02 15.58 16.21
C ASP A 245 -3.53 15.92 16.39
N GLY A 246 -2.67 14.89 16.52
CA GLY A 246 -1.22 15.04 16.65
C GLY A 246 -0.57 15.73 15.45
N PHE A 247 -1.16 15.62 14.26
CA PHE A 247 -0.67 16.26 13.04
C PHE A 247 -1.08 17.73 12.93
N ARG A 248 -2.12 18.15 13.65
CA ARG A 248 -2.70 19.50 13.60
C ARG A 248 -3.04 19.94 12.17
N ASP A 249 -3.48 19.00 11.34
CA ASP A 249 -3.82 19.23 9.95
C ASP A 249 -5.21 18.67 9.65
N PRO A 250 -6.24 19.52 9.48
CA PRO A 250 -7.61 19.06 9.25
C PRO A 250 -7.74 18.26 7.95
N ARG A 251 -6.79 18.38 7.01
CA ARG A 251 -6.77 17.62 5.76
C ARG A 251 -6.66 16.10 5.97
N GLY A 252 -6.23 15.65 7.15
CA GLY A 252 -6.25 14.23 7.54
C GLY A 252 -7.65 13.61 7.53
N MET A 253 -8.71 14.42 7.62
CA MET A 253 -10.12 13.98 7.56
C MET A 253 -10.65 13.80 6.14
N GLY A 254 -9.87 14.11 5.11
CA GLY A 254 -10.25 13.87 3.72
C GLY A 254 -10.22 12.36 3.40
N MET A 255 -11.18 11.89 2.61
CA MET A 255 -11.14 10.52 2.09
C MET A 255 -9.99 10.38 1.08
N SER A 256 -9.27 9.26 1.15
CA SER A 256 -8.16 8.93 0.25
C SER A 256 -8.55 7.71 -0.61
N HIS A 257 -7.66 6.72 -0.72
CA HIS A 257 -7.86 5.56 -1.56
C HIS A 257 -8.82 4.53 -0.92
N VAL A 258 -9.55 3.84 -1.80
CA VAL A 258 -10.49 2.78 -1.47
C VAL A 258 -10.31 1.61 -2.44
N GLY A 259 -10.39 0.38 -1.93
CA GLY A 259 -10.04 -0.80 -2.69
C GLY A 259 -10.33 -2.12 -1.96
N TRP A 260 -9.83 -3.22 -2.53
CA TRP A 260 -9.99 -4.56 -1.94
C TRP A 260 -8.77 -5.44 -2.14
N GLY A 261 -8.55 -6.32 -1.17
CA GLY A 261 -7.46 -7.27 -1.08
C GLY A 261 -7.71 -8.55 -1.88
N MET A 262 -6.65 -9.07 -2.49
CA MET A 262 -6.72 -10.22 -3.40
C MET A 262 -5.62 -11.25 -3.14
N ASN A 263 -4.67 -10.99 -2.23
CA ASN A 263 -3.55 -11.89 -1.99
C ASN A 263 -3.98 -13.09 -1.12
N PRO A 264 -3.95 -14.34 -1.63
CA PRO A 264 -4.34 -15.53 -0.87
C PRO A 264 -3.33 -15.91 0.23
N ASN A 265 -2.10 -15.42 0.10
CA ASN A 265 -1.01 -15.67 1.05
C ASN A 265 -0.99 -14.67 2.20
N ALA A 266 -1.66 -13.52 2.05
CA ALA A 266 -1.89 -12.57 3.12
C ALA A 266 -2.98 -13.09 4.08
N LYS A 267 -2.73 -13.00 5.37
CA LYS A 267 -3.58 -13.51 6.45
C LYS A 267 -4.03 -12.37 7.35
N TRP A 268 -5.35 -12.21 7.45
CA TRP A 268 -5.97 -11.26 8.39
C TRP A 268 -5.47 -11.43 9.84
N HIS A 269 -5.28 -12.67 10.29
CA HIS A 269 -4.81 -12.99 11.65
C HIS A 269 -3.28 -12.94 11.79
N GLY A 270 -2.54 -12.41 10.82
CA GLY A 270 -1.07 -12.38 10.85
C GLY A 270 -0.47 -11.44 11.90
N MET A 271 -1.27 -10.58 12.53
CA MET A 271 -0.83 -9.70 13.62
C MET A 271 -1.03 -10.32 15.02
N VAL A 272 -1.05 -11.66 15.13
CA VAL A 272 -1.13 -12.35 16.42
C VAL A 272 0.08 -11.96 17.29
N PRO A 273 -0.13 -11.54 18.56
CA PRO A 273 0.95 -11.21 19.47
C PRO A 273 1.98 -12.35 19.61
N GLY A 274 3.25 -12.03 19.38
CA GLY A 274 4.36 -13.00 19.42
C GLY A 274 4.69 -13.65 18.07
N GLU A 275 3.79 -13.58 17.09
CA GLU A 275 4.01 -14.07 15.72
C GLU A 275 4.16 -12.93 14.70
N PHE A 276 3.57 -11.76 14.99
CA PHE A 276 3.69 -10.58 14.13
C PHE A 276 5.15 -10.12 14.04
N PRO A 277 5.81 -10.21 12.88
CA PRO A 277 7.23 -9.85 12.75
C PRO A 277 7.45 -8.33 12.65
N GLY A 278 6.39 -7.53 12.83
CA GLY A 278 6.37 -6.10 12.55
C GLY A 278 6.11 -5.81 11.07
N GLY A 279 6.39 -4.57 10.65
CA GLY A 279 6.17 -4.12 9.28
C GLY A 279 5.27 -2.89 9.20
N MET A 280 4.98 -2.45 7.98
CA MET A 280 4.09 -1.33 7.71
C MET A 280 2.64 -1.77 7.54
N GLY A 281 2.38 -3.07 7.40
CA GLY A 281 1.04 -3.65 7.38
C GLY A 281 0.57 -4.09 6.00
N MET A 282 1.46 -4.49 5.10
CA MET A 282 1.05 -4.98 3.77
C MET A 282 0.18 -6.24 3.81
N GLU A 283 0.39 -7.13 4.77
CA GLU A 283 -0.49 -8.28 4.96
C GLU A 283 -1.93 -7.88 5.31
N PRO A 284 -2.18 -7.04 6.33
CA PRO A 284 -3.48 -6.43 6.56
C PRO A 284 -4.09 -5.73 5.34
N ARG A 285 -3.29 -4.99 4.55
CA ARG A 285 -3.78 -4.30 3.33
C ARG A 285 -4.19 -5.27 2.22
N SER A 286 -3.53 -6.42 2.11
CA SER A 286 -3.64 -7.30 0.94
C SER A 286 -4.52 -8.54 1.16
N PHE A 287 -4.97 -8.83 2.38
CA PHE A 287 -5.66 -10.10 2.64
C PHE A 287 -6.92 -10.26 1.79
N TYR A 288 -7.05 -11.45 1.24
CA TYR A 288 -8.10 -11.83 0.30
C TYR A 288 -9.50 -11.46 0.81
N GLY A 289 -10.23 -10.67 0.01
CA GLY A 289 -11.62 -10.30 0.27
C GLY A 289 -11.80 -9.21 1.33
N ASN A 290 -10.72 -8.58 1.81
CA ASN A 290 -10.87 -7.34 2.58
C ASN A 290 -11.49 -6.23 1.71
N VAL A 291 -12.08 -5.24 2.37
CA VAL A 291 -12.35 -3.94 1.75
C VAL A 291 -11.62 -2.90 2.59
N MET A 292 -10.78 -2.09 1.95
CA MET A 292 -9.95 -1.11 2.63
C MET A 292 -10.33 0.29 2.18
N PHE A 293 -10.48 1.19 3.15
CA PHE A 293 -10.54 2.62 2.90
C PHE A 293 -9.41 3.32 3.63
N SER A 294 -9.09 4.52 3.18
CA SER A 294 -8.02 5.34 3.71
C SER A 294 -8.46 6.78 3.91
N THR A 295 -7.78 7.49 4.82
CA THR A 295 -7.95 8.93 5.02
C THR A 295 -6.62 9.67 4.85
N GLY A 296 -6.71 10.96 4.53
CA GLY A 296 -5.57 11.85 4.40
C GLY A 296 -5.12 12.07 2.96
N PRO A 297 -3.84 11.86 2.62
CA PRO A 297 -3.28 12.28 1.36
C PRO A 297 -3.86 11.48 0.19
N ASN A 298 -4.14 12.14 -0.93
CA ASN A 298 -4.59 11.52 -2.18
C ASN A 298 -3.70 11.88 -3.39
N ASN A 299 -2.54 12.50 -3.13
CA ASN A 299 -1.58 12.92 -4.15
C ASN A 299 -0.91 11.76 -4.90
N GLU A 300 -0.86 10.55 -4.34
CA GLU A 300 -0.45 9.33 -5.07
C GLU A 300 -1.36 9.05 -6.28
N LEU A 301 -2.64 9.44 -6.18
CA LEU A 301 -3.62 9.34 -7.26
C LEU A 301 -3.68 10.61 -8.13
N GLY A 302 -2.84 11.61 -7.84
CA GLY A 302 -2.84 12.92 -8.52
C GLY A 302 -3.75 13.98 -7.88
N GLY A 303 -4.32 13.70 -6.70
CA GLY A 303 -5.14 14.66 -5.96
C GLY A 303 -4.31 15.74 -5.23
N PRO A 304 -4.95 16.82 -4.74
CA PRO A 304 -4.26 17.96 -4.16
C PRO A 304 -3.90 17.80 -2.67
N ASN A 305 -4.38 16.75 -2.00
CA ASN A 305 -4.14 16.56 -0.57
C ASN A 305 -2.81 15.82 -0.35
N ASP A 306 -1.83 16.53 0.20
CA ASP A 306 -0.49 16.04 0.54
C ASP A 306 -0.25 16.01 2.06
N THR A 307 -1.32 15.94 2.87
CA THR A 307 -1.20 15.85 4.32
C THR A 307 -0.41 14.61 4.75
N ALA A 308 0.40 14.75 5.80
CA ALA A 308 1.15 13.63 6.36
C ALA A 308 0.31 12.74 7.30
N CYS A 309 -0.92 13.16 7.63
CA CYS A 309 -1.84 12.40 8.47
C CYS A 309 -2.55 11.34 7.63
N HIS A 310 -2.22 10.06 7.82
CA HIS A 310 -2.70 8.99 6.97
C HIS A 310 -3.08 7.75 7.80
N LEU A 311 -4.19 7.13 7.45
CA LEU A 311 -4.70 5.91 8.07
C LEU A 311 -5.17 4.97 6.98
N ASP A 312 -4.78 3.70 7.07
CA ASP A 312 -5.37 2.63 6.28
C ASP A 312 -6.16 1.69 7.17
N ILE A 313 -7.37 1.37 6.74
CA ILE A 313 -8.33 0.62 7.56
C ILE A 313 -8.89 -0.55 6.73
N PRO A 314 -8.18 -1.69 6.73
CA PRO A 314 -8.71 -2.93 6.16
C PRO A 314 -9.86 -3.48 7.00
N MET A 315 -11.02 -3.65 6.36
CA MET A 315 -12.23 -4.20 6.96
C MET A 315 -12.53 -5.60 6.42
N ARG A 316 -12.99 -6.49 7.29
CA ARG A 316 -13.42 -7.85 6.92
C ARG A 316 -14.93 -7.94 6.78
N GLY A 317 -15.42 -8.96 6.07
CA GLY A 317 -16.85 -9.25 5.99
C GLY A 317 -17.69 -8.16 5.33
N CYS A 318 -17.06 -7.26 4.57
CA CYS A 318 -17.74 -6.24 3.79
C CYS A 318 -18.21 -6.81 2.45
N SER A 319 -19.26 -6.20 1.91
CA SER A 319 -19.68 -6.37 0.52
C SER A 319 -19.37 -5.09 -0.25
N LEU A 320 -18.82 -5.23 -1.46
CA LEU A 320 -18.44 -4.13 -2.34
C LEU A 320 -19.05 -4.35 -3.72
N PHE A 321 -19.70 -3.33 -4.24
CA PHE A 321 -20.37 -3.32 -5.53
C PHE A 321 -19.79 -2.22 -6.42
N LEU A 322 -19.58 -2.52 -7.70
CA LEU A 322 -19.23 -1.55 -8.74
C LEU A 322 -20.38 -1.46 -9.74
N ASP A 323 -21.04 -0.31 -9.84
CA ASP A 323 -22.23 -0.10 -10.68
C ASP A 323 -23.29 -1.21 -10.48
N ASP A 324 -23.62 -1.50 -9.21
CA ASP A 324 -24.50 -2.60 -8.75
C ASP A 324 -23.97 -4.03 -8.98
N ALA A 325 -22.86 -4.20 -9.71
CA ALA A 325 -22.24 -5.50 -9.91
C ALA A 325 -21.44 -5.92 -8.65
N PRO A 326 -21.69 -7.10 -8.08
CA PRO A 326 -21.00 -7.53 -6.86
C PRO A 326 -19.55 -7.92 -7.17
N ILE A 327 -18.61 -7.39 -6.41
CA ILE A 327 -17.18 -7.71 -6.50
C ILE A 327 -16.73 -8.51 -5.30
N VAL A 328 -17.04 -8.01 -4.10
CA VAL A 328 -16.85 -8.70 -2.82
C VAL A 328 -18.22 -8.90 -2.18
N ILE A 329 -18.51 -10.08 -1.66
CA ILE A 329 -19.71 -10.35 -0.85
C ILE A 329 -19.29 -11.01 0.44
N ASP A 330 -19.64 -10.38 1.57
CA ASP A 330 -19.35 -10.87 2.93
C ASP A 330 -17.88 -11.28 3.13
N GLY A 331 -16.96 -10.55 2.51
CA GLY A 331 -15.52 -10.80 2.57
C GLY A 331 -14.98 -11.86 1.60
N ASP A 332 -15.73 -12.25 0.57
CA ASP A 332 -15.29 -13.18 -0.48
C ASP A 332 -15.40 -12.55 -1.88
N LEU A 333 -14.40 -12.76 -2.74
CA LEU A 333 -14.46 -12.28 -4.13
C LEU A 333 -15.45 -13.15 -4.92
N VAL A 334 -16.42 -12.54 -5.59
CA VAL A 334 -17.46 -13.30 -6.32
C VAL A 334 -17.30 -13.29 -7.84
N VAL A 335 -16.37 -12.49 -8.36
CA VAL A 335 -15.96 -12.56 -9.78
C VAL A 335 -15.04 -13.76 -9.97
N LYS A 336 -15.51 -14.75 -10.73
CA LYS A 336 -14.86 -16.07 -10.85
C LYS A 336 -13.41 -15.99 -11.30
N GLU A 337 -13.10 -15.06 -12.20
CA GLU A 337 -11.77 -14.86 -12.76
C GLU A 337 -10.78 -14.30 -11.72
N MET A 338 -11.28 -13.63 -10.68
CA MET A 338 -10.47 -13.11 -9.57
C MET A 338 -10.28 -14.13 -8.43
N GLN A 339 -11.02 -15.24 -8.41
CA GLN A 339 -10.97 -16.20 -7.32
C GLN A 339 -9.70 -17.05 -7.36
N HIS A 340 -9.07 -17.28 -6.19
CA HIS A 340 -8.03 -18.27 -6.04
C HIS A 340 -8.63 -19.66 -5.83
N ARG A 341 -8.09 -20.64 -6.56
CA ARG A 341 -8.41 -22.04 -6.34
C ARG A 341 -7.57 -22.51 -5.15
N PHE A 342 -8.20 -22.59 -3.99
CA PHE A 342 -7.60 -23.14 -2.78
C PHE A 342 -7.62 -24.67 -2.81
#